data_AF-A0A8A4TPQ1-F1
#
_entry.id   AF-A0A8A4TPQ1-F1
#
_cell.length_a   1.000
_cell.length_b   1.000
_cell.length_c   1.000
_cell.angle_alpha   90.00
_cell.angle_beta   90.00
_cell.angle_gamma   90.00
#
_symmetry.space_group_name_H-M   'P 1'
#
loop_
_entity.id
_entity.type
_entity.pdbx_description
1 polymer ?
#
loop_
_entity_poly.entity_id
_entity_poly.type
_entity_poly.pdbx_seq_one_letter_code
_entity_poly.pdbx_strand_id
1 'polypeptide(L)'
;MKSIDQWLSEYGESHQNPTNKTIHWICVPLIIFSLAGMLWSIPHGYFAGVLPGPLGPYLNWATLVLMLPLVYYFVLSKPIFLGFIPVVVVVLFGNYLLATSSLPLFATSLGIFVAAWIGQFIGHKIEGKKPSFFKDIQFLLIGPAWLMHFLFRRFGIGY
;
A
#
# COMPACT_ATOMS: atom_id res chain seq x y z
N MET A 1 -11.68 -14.79 14.44
CA MET A 1 -11.16 -13.84 13.43
C MET A 1 -11.29 -14.48 12.07
N LYS A 2 -11.63 -13.73 11.02
CA LYS A 2 -11.65 -14.25 9.65
C LYS A 2 -10.24 -14.68 9.24
N SER A 3 -10.11 -15.79 8.52
CA SER A 3 -8.83 -16.20 7.92
C SER A 3 -8.45 -15.29 6.75
N ILE A 4 -7.19 -15.35 6.31
CA ILE A 4 -6.74 -14.62 5.12
C ILE A 4 -7.57 -14.98 3.89
N ASP A 5 -7.87 -16.27 3.67
CA ASP A 5 -8.68 -16.70 2.53
C ASP A 5 -10.12 -16.16 2.59
N GLN A 6 -10.71 -16.09 3.79
CA GLN A 6 -12.05 -15.50 3.95
C GLN A 6 -12.03 -14.01 3.58
N TRP A 7 -11.03 -13.26 4.06
CA TRP A 7 -10.88 -11.85 3.70
C TRP A 7 -10.66 -11.63 2.20
N LEU A 8 -9.77 -12.43 1.59
CA LEU A 8 -9.46 -12.33 0.17
C LEU A 8 -10.64 -12.72 -0.72
N SER A 9 -11.38 -13.75 -0.34
CA SER A 9 -12.60 -14.19 -1.04
C SER A 9 -13.65 -13.09 -1.03
N GLU A 10 -13.96 -12.56 0.16
CA GLU A 10 -14.96 -11.49 0.33
C GLU A 10 -14.55 -10.20 -0.40
N TYR A 11 -13.28 -9.81 -0.34
CA TYR A 11 -12.78 -8.68 -1.11
C TYR A 11 -12.94 -8.93 -2.61
N GLY A 12 -12.60 -10.13 -3.07
CA GLY A 12 -12.72 -10.57 -4.46
C GLY A 12 -14.14 -10.50 -5.01
N GLU A 13 -15.17 -10.74 -4.20
CA GLU A 13 -16.58 -10.62 -4.65
C GLU A 13 -16.89 -9.24 -5.25
N SER A 14 -16.23 -8.20 -4.74
CA SER A 14 -16.38 -6.82 -5.20
C SER A 14 -15.43 -6.41 -6.33
N HIS A 15 -14.63 -7.34 -6.85
CA HIS A 15 -13.63 -7.10 -7.88
C HIS A 15 -13.62 -8.28 -8.86
N GLN A 16 -14.59 -8.33 -9.78
CA GLN A 16 -14.69 -9.36 -10.80
C GLN A 16 -14.33 -8.83 -12.19
N ASN A 17 -14.64 -7.55 -12.49
CA ASN A 17 -14.41 -6.95 -13.79
C ASN A 17 -12.89 -6.81 -14.08
N PRO A 18 -12.36 -7.37 -15.18
CA PRO A 18 -10.92 -7.30 -15.50
C PRO A 18 -10.36 -5.88 -15.55
N THR A 19 -11.13 -4.92 -16.07
CA THR A 19 -10.72 -3.51 -16.14
C THR A 19 -10.56 -2.92 -14.74
N ASN A 20 -11.53 -3.17 -13.85
CA ASN A 20 -11.44 -2.74 -12.46
C ASN A 20 -10.23 -3.37 -11.75
N LYS A 21 -9.95 -4.66 -11.99
CA LYS A 21 -8.76 -5.33 -11.46
C LYS A 21 -7.46 -4.69 -11.95
N THR A 22 -7.35 -4.38 -13.25
CA THR A 22 -6.17 -3.71 -13.81
C THR A 22 -5.98 -2.31 -13.21
N ILE A 23 -7.06 -1.55 -13.05
CA ILE A 23 -7.03 -0.26 -12.36
C ILE A 23 -6.50 -0.43 -10.92
N HIS A 24 -6.95 -1.45 -10.20
CA HIS A 24 -6.43 -1.74 -8.86
C HIS A 24 -4.95 -2.07 -8.83
N TRP A 25 -4.47 -2.88 -9.79
CA TRP A 25 -3.06 -3.20 -9.94
C TRP A 25 -2.15 -1.98 -10.12
N ILE A 26 -2.69 -0.88 -10.67
CA ILE A 26 -1.95 0.37 -10.87
C ILE A 26 -2.16 1.31 -9.67
N CYS A 27 -3.42 1.57 -9.32
CA CYS A 27 -3.76 2.61 -8.36
C CYS A 27 -3.44 2.23 -6.91
N VAL A 28 -3.60 0.97 -6.49
CA VAL A 28 -3.33 0.58 -5.10
C VAL A 28 -1.84 0.76 -4.74
N PRO A 29 -0.87 0.30 -5.55
CA PRO A 29 0.55 0.60 -5.30
C PRO A 29 0.85 2.10 -5.30
N LEU A 30 0.26 2.87 -6.22
CA LEU A 30 0.44 4.33 -6.27
C LEU A 30 -0.13 5.04 -5.04
N ILE A 31 -1.27 4.58 -4.51
CA ILE A 31 -1.87 5.11 -3.27
C ILE A 31 -0.94 4.82 -2.08
N ILE A 32 -0.39 3.61 -1.95
CA ILE A 32 0.58 3.29 -0.89
C ILE A 32 1.82 4.16 -1.02
N PHE A 33 2.38 4.27 -2.23
CA PHE A 33 3.58 5.05 -2.51
C PHE A 33 3.40 6.53 -2.15
N SER A 34 2.31 7.13 -2.63
CA SER A 34 2.00 8.54 -2.41
C SER A 34 1.60 8.85 -0.97
N LEU A 35 0.87 7.95 -0.30
CA LEU A 35 0.58 8.10 1.12
C LEU A 35 1.88 8.12 1.94
N ALA A 36 2.81 7.21 1.64
CA ALA A 36 4.13 7.22 2.27
C ALA A 36 4.89 8.52 2.01
N GLY A 37 4.86 9.08 0.79
CA GLY A 37 5.52 10.36 0.48
C GLY A 37 4.92 11.56 1.20
N MET A 38 3.58 11.61 1.34
CA MET A 38 2.93 12.63 2.15
C MET A 38 3.31 12.53 3.62
N LEU A 39 3.36 11.31 4.18
CA LEU A 39 3.79 11.08 5.55
C LEU A 39 5.28 11.42 5.77
N TRP A 40 6.14 11.08 4.80
CA TRP A 40 7.56 11.41 4.82
C TRP A 40 7.78 12.93 4.85
N SER A 41 6.89 13.70 4.20
CA SER A 41 6.98 15.17 4.17
C SER A 41 6.67 15.84 5.52
N ILE A 42 6.14 15.11 6.51
CA ILE A 42 5.89 15.64 7.85
C ILE A 42 7.24 15.85 8.56
N PRO A 43 7.51 17.04 9.12
CA PRO A 43 8.78 17.30 9.81
C PRO A 43 9.11 16.23 10.85
N HIS A 44 10.29 15.65 10.74
CA HIS A 44 10.73 14.51 11.57
C HIS A 44 12.16 14.70 12.10
N GLY A 45 12.63 15.95 12.19
CA GLY A 45 13.99 16.31 12.63
C GLY A 45 14.31 15.90 14.07
N TYR A 46 13.31 15.67 14.92
CA TYR A 46 13.49 15.14 16.27
C TYR A 46 13.90 13.65 16.31
N PHE A 47 13.91 12.96 15.16
CA PHE A 47 14.51 11.63 15.02
C PHE A 47 16.00 11.69 14.62
N ALA A 48 16.57 12.88 14.41
CA ALA A 48 17.96 13.03 14.01
C ALA A 48 18.91 12.35 15.02
N GLY A 49 19.85 11.56 14.50
CA GLY A 49 20.85 10.86 15.31
C GLY A 49 20.40 9.54 15.95
N VAL A 50 19.11 9.17 15.86
CA VAL A 50 18.63 7.87 16.40
C VAL A 50 19.15 6.69 15.57
N LEU A 51 19.10 6.79 14.24
CA LEU A 51 19.70 5.80 13.34
C LEU A 51 20.99 6.36 12.70
N PRO A 52 22.08 5.58 12.68
CA PRO A 52 23.33 6.02 12.10
C PRO A 52 23.35 5.88 10.56
N GLY A 53 24.18 6.72 9.93
CA GLY A 53 24.58 6.58 8.54
C GLY A 53 23.42 6.65 7.53
N PRO A 54 23.43 5.82 6.47
CA PRO A 54 22.46 5.91 5.36
C PRO A 54 21.02 5.54 5.76
N LEU A 55 20.82 4.98 6.96
CA LEU A 55 19.49 4.62 7.46
C LEU A 55 18.77 5.80 8.13
N GLY A 56 19.49 6.87 8.50
CA GLY A 56 18.94 8.04 9.19
C GLY A 56 17.67 8.62 8.53
N PRO A 57 17.68 8.92 7.22
CA PRO A 57 16.51 9.48 6.52
C PRO A 57 15.27 8.58 6.56
N TYR A 58 15.44 7.27 6.69
CA TYR A 58 14.35 6.30 6.70
C TYR A 58 13.62 6.21 8.04
N LEU A 59 14.13 6.81 9.12
CA LEU A 59 13.36 6.98 10.35
C LEU A 59 12.49 8.24 10.25
N ASN A 60 11.25 8.05 9.80
CA ASN A 60 10.25 9.08 9.65
C ASN A 60 8.83 8.50 9.79
N TRP A 61 7.81 9.34 9.70
CA TRP A 61 6.41 8.93 9.85
C TRP A 61 5.93 7.90 8.84
N ALA A 62 6.45 7.92 7.60
CA ALA A 62 6.06 6.94 6.59
C ALA A 62 6.47 5.52 7.03
N THR A 63 7.70 5.35 7.47
CA THR A 63 8.20 4.06 7.98
C THR A 63 7.40 3.61 9.19
N LEU A 64 7.14 4.49 10.16
CA LEU A 64 6.38 4.14 11.36
C LEU A 64 4.96 3.68 11.02
N VAL A 65 4.27 4.36 10.11
CA VAL A 65 2.91 3.99 9.70
C VAL A 65 2.92 2.71 8.87
N LEU A 66 3.91 2.49 8.01
CA LEU A 66 4.06 1.25 7.22
C LEU A 66 4.38 0.02 8.09
N MET A 67 4.79 0.19 9.34
CA MET A 67 4.88 -0.94 10.29
C MET A 67 3.51 -1.49 10.67
N LEU A 68 2.45 -0.68 10.67
CA LEU A 68 1.09 -1.12 11.02
C LEU A 68 0.56 -2.23 10.08
N PRO A 69 0.58 -2.08 8.74
CA PRO A 69 0.19 -3.17 7.85
C PRO A 69 1.10 -4.39 7.98
N LEU A 70 2.40 -4.21 8.23
CA LEU A 70 3.32 -5.34 8.46
C LEU A 70 2.94 -6.13 9.70
N VAL A 71 2.66 -5.48 10.83
CA VAL A 71 2.18 -6.15 12.05
C VAL A 71 0.86 -6.86 11.78
N TYR A 72 -0.08 -6.19 11.10
CA TYR A 72 -1.35 -6.78 10.71
C TYR A 72 -1.17 -8.05 9.87
N TYR A 73 -0.33 -8.00 8.83
CA TYR A 73 -0.06 -9.17 7.99
C TYR A 73 0.70 -10.26 8.74
N PHE A 74 1.58 -9.91 9.68
CA PHE A 74 2.27 -10.92 10.49
C PHE A 74 1.30 -11.74 11.34
N VAL A 75 0.28 -11.08 11.89
CA VAL A 75 -0.81 -11.74 12.65
C VAL A 75 -1.71 -12.54 11.72
N LEU A 76 -1.98 -12.04 10.51
CA LEU A 76 -2.95 -12.64 9.60
C LEU A 76 -2.38 -13.80 8.75
N SER A 77 -1.19 -13.65 8.18
CA SER A 77 -0.53 -14.64 7.30
C SER A 77 0.98 -14.33 7.15
N LYS A 78 1.83 -15.24 7.67
CA LYS A 78 3.30 -15.10 7.62
C LYS A 78 3.83 -14.95 6.18
N PRO A 79 3.33 -15.70 5.18
CA PRO A 79 3.81 -15.51 3.81
C PRO A 79 3.41 -14.15 3.24
N ILE A 80 2.19 -13.65 3.49
CA ILE A 80 1.80 -12.30 3.04
C ILE A 80 2.69 -11.24 3.69
N PHE A 81 2.98 -11.38 4.99
CA PHE A 81 3.94 -10.52 5.68
C PHE A 81 5.30 -10.49 4.98
N LEU A 82 5.88 -11.66 4.69
CA LEU A 82 7.18 -11.75 4.01
C LEU A 82 7.12 -11.16 2.59
N GLY A 83 6.03 -11.40 1.85
CA GLY A 83 5.82 -10.83 0.52
C GLY A 83 5.69 -9.30 0.51
N PHE A 84 5.19 -8.72 1.60
CA PHE A 84 4.99 -7.28 1.71
C PHE A 84 6.25 -6.50 2.12
N ILE A 85 7.26 -7.16 2.71
CA ILE A 85 8.54 -6.52 3.05
C ILE A 85 9.21 -5.87 1.82
N PRO A 86 9.41 -6.57 0.68
CA PRO A 86 9.93 -5.95 -0.53
C PRO A 86 9.12 -4.74 -1.01
N VAL A 87 7.79 -4.78 -0.87
CA VAL A 87 6.91 -3.66 -1.25
C VAL A 87 7.22 -2.43 -0.40
N VAL A 88 7.34 -2.59 0.92
CA VAL A 88 7.71 -1.50 1.84
C VAL A 88 9.09 -0.94 1.49
N VAL A 89 10.07 -1.81 1.22
CA VAL A 89 11.43 -1.38 0.83
C VAL A 89 11.39 -0.54 -0.44
N VAL A 90 10.69 -0.99 -1.49
CA VAL A 90 10.56 -0.25 -2.76
C VAL A 90 9.85 1.08 -2.57
N VAL A 91 8.79 1.11 -1.77
CA VAL A 91 8.04 2.34 -1.47
C VAL A 91 8.91 3.36 -0.74
N LEU A 92 9.63 2.93 0.30
CA LEU A 92 10.51 3.81 1.06
C LEU A 92 11.69 4.30 0.22
N PHE A 93 12.31 3.41 -0.55
CA PHE A 93 13.42 3.77 -1.43
C PHE A 93 12.99 4.77 -2.52
N GLY A 94 11.86 4.53 -3.19
CA GLY A 94 11.37 5.47 -4.20
C GLY A 94 10.98 6.83 -3.62
N ASN A 95 10.44 6.87 -2.39
CA ASN A 95 10.17 8.13 -1.70
C ASN A 95 11.45 8.86 -1.28
N TYR A 96 12.50 8.14 -0.89
CA TYR A 96 13.82 8.73 -0.65
C TYR A 96 14.39 9.36 -1.93
N LEU A 97 14.31 8.67 -3.08
CA LEU A 97 14.74 9.23 -4.37
C LEU A 97 13.94 10.48 -4.74
N LEU A 98 12.62 10.47 -4.52
CA LEU A 98 11.77 11.64 -4.78
C LEU A 98 12.09 12.79 -3.81
N ALA A 99 12.32 12.52 -2.53
CA ALA A 99 12.67 13.49 -1.50
C ALA A 99 14.01 14.19 -1.75
N THR A 100 14.94 13.50 -2.41
CA THR A 100 16.28 14.00 -2.77
C THR A 100 16.36 14.57 -4.18
N SER A 101 15.24 14.55 -4.92
CA SER A 101 15.12 15.17 -6.24
C SER A 101 14.79 16.67 -6.15
N SER A 102 14.69 17.33 -7.31
CA SER A 102 14.21 18.71 -7.41
C SER A 102 12.68 18.84 -7.31
N LEU A 103 11.94 17.74 -7.31
CA LEU A 103 10.47 17.77 -7.25
C LEU A 103 9.99 17.91 -5.80
N PRO A 104 8.95 18.73 -5.54
CA PRO A 104 8.36 18.82 -4.21
C PRO A 104 7.67 17.51 -3.85
N LEU A 105 8.23 16.77 -2.87
CA LEU A 105 7.74 15.45 -2.45
C LEU A 105 6.25 15.46 -2.11
N PHE A 106 5.82 16.39 -1.24
CA PHE A 106 4.42 16.46 -0.80
C PHE A 106 3.46 16.72 -1.97
N ALA A 107 3.75 17.73 -2.80
CA ALA A 107 2.85 18.09 -3.90
C ALA A 107 2.81 17.01 -4.98
N THR A 108 3.96 16.40 -5.30
CA THR A 108 4.04 15.25 -6.23
C THR A 108 3.22 14.07 -5.69
N SER A 109 3.40 13.74 -4.40
CA SER A 109 2.67 12.66 -3.74
C SER A 109 1.18 12.92 -3.71
N LEU A 110 0.75 14.13 -3.34
CA LEU A 110 -0.66 14.52 -3.33
C LEU A 110 -1.30 14.39 -4.71
N GLY A 111 -0.59 14.82 -5.77
CA GLY A 111 -1.06 14.67 -7.15
C GLY A 111 -1.27 13.20 -7.55
N ILE A 112 -0.29 12.34 -7.25
CA ILE A 112 -0.40 10.89 -7.48
C ILE A 112 -1.55 10.30 -6.67
N PHE A 113 -1.69 10.66 -5.39
CA PHE A 113 -2.72 10.16 -4.50
C PHE A 113 -4.13 10.47 -5.02
N VAL A 114 -4.37 11.74 -5.39
CA VAL A 114 -5.67 12.18 -5.94
C VAL A 114 -5.96 11.47 -7.26
N ALA A 115 -5.01 11.43 -8.19
CA ALA A 115 -5.20 10.77 -9.48
C ALA A 115 -5.49 9.27 -9.33
N ALA A 116 -4.77 8.58 -8.45
CA ALA A 116 -4.95 7.16 -8.19
C ALA A 116 -6.31 6.85 -7.53
N TRP A 117 -6.77 7.70 -6.60
CA TRP A 117 -8.11 7.57 -6.01
C TRP A 117 -9.23 7.82 -7.02
N ILE A 118 -9.09 8.83 -7.89
CA ILE A 118 -10.02 9.03 -9.01
C ILE A 118 -10.09 7.77 -9.88
N GLY A 119 -8.92 7.19 -10.22
CA GLY A 119 -8.83 5.92 -10.93
C GLY A 119 -9.58 4.79 -10.21
N GLN A 120 -9.34 4.60 -8.91
CA GLN A 120 -10.05 3.60 -8.09
C GLN A 120 -11.57 3.77 -8.14
N PHE A 121 -12.08 5.01 -7.99
CA PHE A 121 -13.52 5.26 -8.06
C PHE A 121 -14.10 5.00 -9.46
N ILE A 122 -13.35 5.31 -10.53
CA ILE A 122 -13.74 4.94 -11.90
C ILE A 122 -13.82 3.42 -12.03
N GLY A 123 -12.81 2.69 -11.54
CA GLY A 123 -12.81 1.22 -11.52
C GLY A 123 -14.04 0.64 -10.82
N HIS A 124 -14.38 1.16 -9.64
CA HIS A 124 -15.59 0.74 -8.92
C HIS A 124 -16.89 1.12 -9.61
N LYS A 125 -16.93 2.26 -10.31
CA LYS A 125 -18.08 2.62 -11.15
C LYS A 125 -18.27 1.63 -12.30
N ILE A 126 -17.19 1.17 -12.92
CA ILE A 126 -17.21 0.14 -13.97
C ILE A 126 -17.64 -1.22 -13.40
N GLU A 127 -17.19 -1.56 -12.19
CA GLU A 127 -17.59 -2.78 -11.48
C GLU A 127 -19.07 -2.80 -11.09
N GLY A 128 -19.69 -1.62 -10.87
CA GLY A 128 -21.06 -1.50 -10.38
C GLY A 128 -21.20 -1.82 -8.88
N LYS A 129 -20.09 -1.98 -8.15
CA LYS A 129 -20.05 -2.23 -6.71
C LYS A 129 -19.32 -1.10 -6.00
N LYS A 130 -19.87 -0.67 -4.85
CA LYS A 130 -19.23 0.33 -3.99
C LYS A 130 -17.88 -0.20 -3.47
N PRO A 131 -16.88 0.69 -3.25
CA PRO A 131 -15.62 0.29 -2.64
C PRO A 131 -15.80 -0.41 -1.30
N SER A 132 -15.07 -1.51 -1.09
CA SER A 132 -15.26 -2.38 0.08
C SER A 132 -14.87 -1.73 1.40
N PHE A 133 -13.98 -0.73 1.39
CA PHE A 133 -13.62 0.01 2.61
C PHE A 133 -14.77 0.83 3.21
N PHE A 134 -15.85 1.09 2.46
CA PHE A 134 -17.08 1.66 3.03
C PHE A 134 -17.83 0.67 3.93
N LYS A 135 -17.60 -0.64 3.77
CA LYS A 135 -18.15 -1.67 4.65
C LYS A 135 -17.30 -1.83 5.90
N ASP A 136 -15.98 -1.92 5.72
CA ASP A 136 -15.00 -2.09 6.79
C ASP A 136 -13.66 -1.49 6.36
N ILE A 137 -13.12 -0.59 7.17
CA ILE A 137 -11.84 0.10 6.91
C ILE A 137 -10.67 -0.88 6.75
N GLN A 138 -10.75 -2.09 7.32
CA GLN A 138 -9.75 -3.15 7.15
C GLN A 138 -9.56 -3.55 5.69
N PHE A 139 -10.57 -3.37 4.82
CA PHE A 139 -10.41 -3.65 3.39
C PHE A 139 -9.37 -2.77 2.70
N LEU A 140 -8.95 -1.65 3.29
CA LEU A 140 -7.78 -0.90 2.83
C LEU A 140 -6.47 -1.71 2.99
N LEU A 141 -6.39 -2.57 4.00
CA LEU A 141 -5.26 -3.48 4.22
C LEU A 141 -5.43 -4.77 3.41
N ILE A 142 -6.65 -5.21 3.14
CA ILE A 142 -6.91 -6.41 2.33
C ILE A 142 -6.64 -6.17 0.84
N GLY A 143 -6.94 -4.98 0.31
CA GLY A 143 -6.69 -4.67 -1.12
C GLY A 143 -5.24 -4.93 -1.59
N PRO A 144 -4.21 -4.44 -0.89
CA PRO A 144 -2.82 -4.74 -1.22
C PRO A 144 -2.46 -6.23 -1.07
N ALA A 145 -2.97 -6.90 -0.02
CA ALA A 145 -2.79 -8.34 0.16
C ALA A 145 -3.46 -9.15 -0.95
N TRP A 146 -4.59 -8.68 -1.48
CA TRP A 146 -5.30 -9.29 -2.59
C TRP A 146 -4.54 -9.19 -3.93
N LEU A 147 -3.77 -8.11 -4.15
CA LEU A 147 -2.82 -8.07 -5.26
C LEU A 147 -1.66 -9.07 -5.05
N MET A 148 -1.12 -9.14 -3.83
CA MET A 148 -0.06 -10.10 -3.49
C MET A 148 -0.50 -11.56 -3.69
N HIS A 149 -1.76 -11.88 -3.34
CA HIS A 149 -2.35 -13.19 -3.56
C HIS A 149 -2.20 -13.68 -5.00
N PHE A 150 -2.46 -12.84 -6.01
CA PHE A 150 -2.29 -13.23 -7.41
C PHE A 150 -0.83 -13.51 -7.77
N LEU A 151 0.14 -12.76 -7.21
CA LEU A 151 1.57 -13.07 -7.39
C LEU A 151 1.88 -14.43 -6.77
N PHE A 152 1.42 -14.67 -5.56
CA PHE A 152 1.67 -15.93 -4.86
C PHE A 152 1.07 -17.12 -5.61
N ARG A 153 -0.17 -17.00 -6.09
CA ARG A 153 -0.81 -18.01 -6.95
C ARG A 153 -0.02 -18.26 -8.23
N ARG A 154 0.53 -17.21 -8.86
CA ARG A 154 1.36 -17.34 -10.06
C ARG A 154 2.68 -18.09 -9.79
N PHE A 155 3.25 -17.93 -8.60
CA PHE A 155 4.49 -18.60 -8.19
C PHE A 155 4.28 -19.89 -7.38
N GLY A 156 3.02 -20.33 -7.17
CA GLY A 156 2.71 -21.54 -6.41
C GLY A 156 2.97 -21.43 -4.89
N ILE A 157 2.98 -20.21 -4.34
CA ILE A 157 3.24 -19.96 -2.91
C ILE A 157 1.91 -20.02 -2.14
N GLY A 158 1.84 -20.85 -1.10
CA GLY A 158 0.71 -20.90 -0.16
C GLY A 158 0.86 -19.88 0.97
N TYR A 159 -0.25 -19.43 1.56
CA TYR A 159 -0.27 -18.37 2.57
C TYR A 159 -1.45 -18.49 3.53
#